data_AF-A0A7Y9BJH9-F1
#
_entry.id   AF-A0A7Y9BJH9-F1
#
_cell.length_a   1.000
_cell.length_b   1.000
_cell.length_c   1.000
_cell.angle_alpha   90.00
_cell.angle_beta   90.00
_cell.angle_gamma   90.00
#
_symmetry.space_group_name_H-M   'P 1'
#
loop_
_entity.id
_entity.type
_entity.pdbx_description
1 polymer ?
#
loop_
_entity_poly.entity_id
_entity_poly.type
_entity_poly.pdbx_seq_one_letter_code
_entity_poly.pdbx_strand_id
1 'polypeptide(L)'
;MALTAKTLIDAAKRKQEQVDRKNPAHPDEIAQSQAAANLALAQSNVELADAIKALTEAAGKNSATIKDAIVNLSAKLAELAKR
;
A
#
# COMPACT_ATOMS: atom_id res chain seq x y z
N MET A 1 -4.95 2.79 -15.98
CA MET A 1 -4.47 3.44 -14.75
C MET A 1 -3.87 2.36 -13.86
N ALA A 2 -2.65 2.56 -13.33
CA ALA A 2 -2.05 1.58 -12.41
C ALA A 2 -2.85 1.56 -11.10
N LEU A 3 -3.18 0.37 -10.60
CA LEU A 3 -3.83 0.21 -9.30
C LEU A 3 -2.83 0.59 -8.22
N THR A 4 -3.19 1.58 -7.39
CA THR A 4 -2.37 1.96 -6.23
C THR A 4 -2.51 0.92 -5.12
N ALA A 5 -1.53 0.81 -4.23
CA ALA A 5 -1.59 -0.04 -3.04
C ALA A 5 -2.88 0.19 -2.26
N LYS A 6 -3.34 1.44 -2.17
CA LYS A 6 -4.64 1.84 -1.60
C LYS A 6 -5.83 1.11 -2.24
N THR A 7 -5.91 1.08 -3.57
CA THR A 7 -7.00 0.38 -4.27
C THR A 7 -6.95 -1.14 -4.08
N LEU A 8 -5.76 -1.73 -3.96
CA LEU A 8 -5.59 -3.16 -3.71
C LEU A 8 -5.94 -3.53 -2.27
N ILE A 9 -5.55 -2.70 -1.28
CA ILE A 9 -5.91 -2.89 0.13
C ILE A 9 -7.42 -2.80 0.33
N ASP A 10 -8.07 -1.78 -0.26
CA ASP A 10 -9.52 -1.60 -0.15
C ASP A 10 -10.27 -2.77 -0.81
N ALA A 11 -9.75 -3.31 -1.93
CA ALA A 11 -10.30 -4.50 -2.58
C ALA A 11 -10.10 -5.78 -1.74
N ALA A 12 -8.92 -5.96 -1.13
CA ALA A 12 -8.62 -7.09 -0.25
C ALA A 12 -9.50 -7.07 1.01
N LYS A 13 -9.69 -5.90 1.64
CA LYS A 13 -10.61 -5.74 2.79
C LYS A 13 -12.04 -6.14 2.43
N ARG A 14 -12.57 -5.63 1.30
CA ARG A 14 -13.91 -6.02 0.82
C ARG A 14 -14.04 -7.51 0.56
N LYS A 15 -12.99 -8.14 0.01
CA LYS A 15 -12.98 -9.58 -0.25
C LYS A 15 -12.97 -10.38 1.05
N GLN A 16 -12.19 -9.95 2.05
CA GLN A 16 -12.20 -10.55 3.38
C GLN A 16 -13.57 -10.43 4.05
N GLU A 17 -14.19 -9.24 4.02
CA GLU A 17 -15.54 -9.05 4.58
C GLU A 17 -16.59 -9.93 3.90
N GLN A 18 -16.46 -10.21 2.60
CA GLN A 18 -17.36 -11.13 1.89
C GLN A 18 -17.16 -12.59 2.32
N VAL A 19 -15.91 -13.00 2.52
CA VAL A 19 -15.58 -14.33 3.06
C VAL A 19 -16.12 -14.48 4.48
N ASP A 20 -15.90 -13.49 5.35
CA ASP A 20 -16.34 -13.54 6.75
C ASP A 20 -17.87 -13.59 6.90
N ARG A 21 -18.61 -13.00 5.95
CA ARG A 21 -20.08 -13.07 5.90
C ARG A 21 -20.60 -14.44 5.45
N LYS A 22 -19.82 -15.20 4.69
CA LYS A 22 -20.18 -16.54 4.26
C LYS A 22 -19.68 -17.50 5.34
N ASN A 23 -20.57 -18.04 6.16
CA ASN A 23 -20.19 -19.03 7.17
C ASN A 23 -20.97 -20.34 6.98
N PRO A 24 -20.32 -21.45 6.57
CA PRO A 24 -18.89 -21.58 6.24
C PRO A 24 -18.56 -21.07 4.82
N ALA A 25 -17.45 -20.34 4.68
CA ALA A 25 -16.88 -19.96 3.38
C ALA A 25 -16.12 -21.12 2.76
N HIS A 26 -16.02 -21.15 1.43
CA HIS A 26 -15.25 -22.19 0.74
C HIS A 26 -13.73 -21.96 0.96
N PRO A 27 -12.90 -23.01 1.16
CA PRO A 27 -11.45 -22.87 1.34
C PRO A 27 -10.75 -22.05 0.25
N ASP A 28 -11.18 -22.18 -1.00
CA ASP A 28 -10.62 -21.40 -2.11
C ASP A 28 -10.90 -19.89 -1.98
N GLU A 29 -12.06 -19.49 -1.44
CA GLU A 29 -12.37 -18.07 -1.23
C GLU A 29 -11.47 -17.46 -0.14
N ILE A 30 -11.17 -18.25 0.90
CA ILE A 30 -10.22 -17.87 1.96
C ILE A 30 -8.80 -17.72 1.37
N ALA A 31 -8.34 -18.70 0.60
CA ALA A 31 -7.01 -18.67 -0.04
C ALA A 31 -6.87 -17.48 -0.99
N GLN A 32 -7.91 -17.19 -1.77
CA GLN A 32 -7.91 -16.02 -2.65
C GLN A 32 -7.93 -14.69 -1.88
N SER A 33 -8.60 -14.62 -0.73
CA SER A 33 -8.57 -13.43 0.14
C SER A 33 -7.16 -13.18 0.67
N GLN A 34 -6.48 -14.23 1.15
CA GLN A 34 -5.09 -14.14 1.60
C GLN A 34 -4.13 -13.75 0.47
N ALA A 35 -4.30 -14.31 -0.74
CA ALA A 35 -3.51 -13.93 -1.90
C ALA A 35 -3.69 -12.44 -2.27
N ALA A 36 -4.93 -11.92 -2.20
CA ALA A 36 -5.21 -10.52 -2.44
C ALA A 36 -4.57 -9.60 -1.38
N ALA A 37 -4.59 -10.01 -0.10
CA ALA A 37 -3.92 -9.29 0.97
C ALA A 37 -2.39 -9.25 0.77
N ASN A 38 -1.78 -10.38 0.41
CA ASN A 38 -0.34 -10.47 0.15
C ASN A 38 0.08 -9.60 -1.04
N LEU A 39 -0.72 -9.59 -2.12
CA LEU A 39 -0.47 -8.72 -3.27
C LEU A 39 -0.55 -7.24 -2.90
N ALA A 40 -1.53 -6.86 -2.08
CA ALA A 40 -1.69 -5.49 -1.62
C ALA A 40 -0.51 -5.02 -0.74
N LEU A 41 -0.02 -5.89 0.15
CA LEU A 41 1.18 -5.64 0.96
C LEU A 41 2.43 -5.50 0.10
N ALA A 42 2.62 -6.39 -0.88
CA ALA A 42 3.75 -6.32 -1.80
C ALA A 42 3.75 -5.00 -2.58
N GLN A 43 2.59 -4.55 -3.07
CA GLN A 43 2.47 -3.26 -3.76
C GLN A 43 2.79 -2.08 -2.84
N SER A 44 2.32 -2.11 -1.59
CA SER A 44 2.65 -1.07 -0.60
C SER A 44 4.15 -0.98 -0.32
N ASN A 45 4.84 -2.12 -0.27
CA ASN A 45 6.29 -2.16 -0.06
C ASN A 45 7.06 -1.58 -1.26
N VAL A 46 6.61 -1.86 -2.49
CA VAL A 46 7.18 -1.26 -3.70
C VAL A 46 6.99 0.25 -3.70
N GLU A 47 5.78 0.74 -3.42
CA GLU A 47 5.49 2.18 -3.38
C GLU A 47 6.29 2.91 -2.29
N LEU A 48 6.56 2.24 -1.15
CA LEU A 48 7.42 2.76 -0.09
C LEU A 48 8.89 2.79 -0.53
N ALA A 49 9.39 1.72 -1.15
CA ALA A 49 10.76 1.65 -1.66
C ALA A 49 11.03 2.74 -2.72
N ASP A 50 10.08 2.98 -3.63
CA ASP A 50 10.16 4.07 -4.62
C ASP A 50 10.20 5.45 -3.96
N ALA A 51 9.40 5.64 -2.90
CA ALA A 51 9.38 6.90 -2.16
C ALA A 51 10.69 7.14 -1.39
N ILE A 52 11.27 6.09 -0.79
CA ILE A 52 12.59 6.15 -0.14
C ILE A 52 13.68 6.44 -1.17
N LYS A 53 13.65 5.78 -2.34
CA LYS A 53 14.62 6.01 -3.41
C LYS A 53 14.57 7.47 -3.90
N ALA A 54 13.38 8.02 -4.11
CA ALA A 54 13.20 9.43 -4.47
C ALA A 54 13.77 10.38 -3.39
N LEU A 55 13.62 10.02 -2.11
CA LEU A 55 14.21 10.77 -0.99
C LEU A 55 15.75 10.71 -0.99
N THR A 56 16.33 9.53 -1.24
CA THR A 56 17.79 9.36 -1.34
C THR A 56 18.36 10.12 -2.54
N GLU A 57 17.67 10.13 -3.68
CA GLU A 57 18.07 10.91 -4.86
C GLU A 57 17.97 12.43 -4.61
N ALA A 58 16.95 12.87 -3.87
CA ALA A 58 16.80 14.26 -3.43
C ALA A 58 17.86 14.65 -2.38
N ALA A 59 18.27 13.73 -1.50
CA ALA A 59 19.36 13.94 -0.53
C ALA A 59 20.70 14.29 -1.17
N GLY A 60 20.96 13.79 -2.39
CA GLY A 60 22.14 14.18 -3.17
C GLY A 60 22.02 15.54 -3.87
N LYS A 61 20.84 16.17 -3.88
CA LYS A 61 20.53 17.38 -4.68
C LYS A 61 19.87 18.47 -3.83
N ASN A 62 20.69 19.20 -3.05
CA ASN A 62 20.36 20.48 -2.40
C ASN A 62 19.20 20.45 -1.35
N SER A 63 19.28 21.33 -0.35
CA SER A 63 18.42 21.32 0.86
C SER A 63 16.91 21.45 0.59
N ALA A 64 16.53 22.22 -0.45
CA ALA A 64 15.12 22.43 -0.80
C ALA A 64 14.44 21.15 -1.31
N THR A 65 15.12 20.37 -2.15
CA THR A 65 14.58 19.13 -2.73
C THR A 65 14.43 18.02 -1.69
N ILE A 66 15.32 18.00 -0.68
CA ILE A 66 15.20 17.12 0.49
C ILE A 66 13.93 17.44 1.27
N LYS A 67 13.66 18.73 1.50
CA LYS A 67 12.49 19.18 2.24
C LYS A 67 11.20 18.76 1.53
N ASP A 68 11.14 18.92 0.20
CA ASP A 68 9.98 18.49 -0.60
C ASP A 68 9.81 16.96 -0.61
N ALA A 69 10.92 16.21 -0.70
CA ALA A 69 10.87 14.75 -0.62
C ALA A 69 10.40 14.25 0.76
N ILE A 70 10.86 14.88 1.86
CA ILE A 70 10.41 14.58 3.22
C ILE A 70 8.92 14.89 3.38
N VAL A 71 8.43 16.02 2.84
CA VAL A 71 7.01 16.37 2.87
C VAL A 71 6.17 15.34 2.11
N ASN A 72 6.61 14.92 0.91
CA ASN A 72 5.94 13.88 0.14
C ASN A 72 5.93 12.52 0.85
N LEU A 73 7.05 12.13 1.48
CA LEU A 73 7.14 10.90 2.27
C LEU A 73 6.22 10.96 3.50
N SER A 74 6.20 12.10 4.19
CA SER A 74 5.36 12.33 5.36
C SER A 74 3.88 12.35 5.01
N ALA A 75 3.51 12.91 3.85
CA ALA A 75 2.14 12.88 3.34
C ALA A 75 1.72 11.44 2.99
N LYS A 76 2.58 10.67 2.32
CA LYS A 76 2.33 9.24 2.04
C LYS A 76 2.18 8.42 3.33
N LEU A 77 3.04 8.65 4.34
CA LEU A 77 2.95 8.00 5.65
C LEU A 77 1.71 8.42 6.44
N ALA A 78 1.33 9.69 6.42
CA ALA A 78 0.13 10.19 7.09
C ALA A 78 -1.17 9.67 6.44
N GLU A 79 -1.19 9.53 5.11
CA GLU A 79 -2.27 8.87 4.37
C GLU A 79 -2.38 7.39 4.76
N LEU A 80 -1.22 6.72 4.99
CA LEU A 80 -1.16 5.34 5.44
C LEU A 80 -1.58 5.18 6.91
N ALA A 81 -1.20 6.11 7.79
CA ALA A 81 -1.46 6.04 9.25
C ALA A 81 -2.89 6.43 9.65
N LYS A 82 -3.66 7.09 8.78
CA LYS A 82 -5.08 7.42 9.01
C LYS A 82 -6.02 6.24 8.70
N ARG A 83 -5.50 5.03 8.47
CA ARG A 83 -6.24 3.86 7.94
C ARG A 83 -5.98 2.60 8.76
#